data_AF-A0A7S1UKV5-F1
#
_entry.id   AF-A0A7S1UKV5-F1
#
_cell.length_a   1.000
_cell.length_b   1.000
_cell.length_c   1.000
_cell.angle_alpha   90.00
_cell.angle_beta   90.00
_cell.angle_gamma   90.00
#
_symmetry.space_group_name_H-M   'P 1'
#
loop_
_entity.id
_entity.type
_entity.pdbx_description
1 polymer ?
#
loop_
_entity_poly.entity_id
_entity_poly.type
_entity_poly.pdbx_seq_one_letter_code
_entity_poly.pdbx_strand_id
1 'polypeptide(L)'
;AKNIQYYRDAVNHYYQAIAMCDQVVPVTVDNDEKDNNKEQQDEENFTEEQLNEMRSTLHANAAMAHLQLKNWGYTRDDCQQAVAYNPKNVKAWYRLAKAFQQLQQWEGAGDAIESGLGVDATNKDLVKLQKLLAERIRRARKARQVRERKRAERIAKVKAVWKHAKECNIQLGRVPLVATVS
;
A
#
# COMPACT_ATOMS: atom_id res chain seq x y z
N ALA A 1 -23.58 -18.01 -16.27
CA ALA A 1 -22.90 -17.45 -15.07
C ALA A 1 -21.43 -17.23 -15.42
N LYS A 2 -20.97 -15.98 -15.55
CA LYS A 2 -19.64 -15.64 -16.07
C LYS A 2 -18.54 -16.00 -15.06
N ASN A 3 -17.48 -16.69 -15.51
CA ASN A 3 -16.08 -16.78 -15.05
C ASN A 3 -15.64 -16.51 -13.58
N ILE A 4 -16.52 -16.40 -12.60
CA ILE A 4 -16.17 -16.10 -11.20
C ILE A 4 -15.26 -17.19 -10.63
N GLN A 5 -15.49 -18.45 -10.99
CA GLN A 5 -14.67 -19.57 -10.53
C GLN A 5 -13.21 -19.44 -10.99
N TYR A 6 -12.99 -19.15 -12.27
CA TYR A 6 -11.63 -18.95 -12.82
C TYR A 6 -10.84 -17.85 -12.09
N TYR A 7 -11.50 -16.75 -11.71
CA TYR A 7 -10.80 -15.69 -10.96
C TYR A 7 -10.48 -16.09 -9.52
N ARG A 8 -11.33 -16.90 -8.88
CA ARG A 8 -11.04 -17.42 -7.53
C ARG A 8 -9.87 -18.39 -7.57
N ASP A 9 -9.86 -19.30 -8.55
CA ASP A 9 -8.77 -20.26 -8.72
C ASP A 9 -7.46 -19.53 -9.07
N ALA A 10 -7.53 -18.52 -9.94
CA ALA A 10 -6.37 -17.67 -10.25
C ALA A 10 -5.80 -16.98 -9.00
N VAL A 11 -6.65 -16.41 -8.13
CA VAL A 11 -6.20 -15.80 -6.87
C VAL A 11 -5.46 -16.83 -6.01
N ASN A 12 -5.98 -18.04 -5.88
CA ASN A 12 -5.34 -19.09 -5.09
C ASN A 12 -3.96 -19.44 -5.66
N HIS A 13 -3.84 -19.60 -6.98
CA HIS A 13 -2.57 -19.88 -7.64
C HIS A 13 -1.56 -18.72 -7.49
N TYR A 14 -2.01 -17.47 -7.57
CA TYR A 14 -1.12 -16.34 -7.32
C TYR A 14 -0.59 -16.30 -5.89
N TYR A 15 -1.43 -16.59 -4.89
CA TYR A 15 -0.95 -16.64 -3.50
C TYR A 15 -0.04 -17.83 -3.22
N GLN A 16 -0.27 -18.98 -3.86
CA GLN A 16 0.68 -20.10 -3.83
C GLN A 16 2.02 -19.71 -4.43
N ALA A 17 2.03 -19.04 -5.59
CA ALA A 17 3.25 -18.57 -6.23
C ALA A 17 3.99 -17.53 -5.37
N ILE A 18 3.28 -16.59 -4.73
CA ILE A 18 3.88 -15.63 -3.81
C ILE A 18 4.54 -16.35 -2.62
N ALA A 19 3.84 -17.31 -2.02
CA ALA A 19 4.41 -18.10 -0.92
C ALA A 19 5.65 -18.90 -1.33
N MET A 20 5.69 -19.40 -2.57
CA MET A 20 6.89 -20.04 -3.13
C MET A 20 8.03 -19.01 -3.32
N CYS A 21 7.75 -17.83 -3.88
CA CYS A 21 8.75 -16.77 -4.02
C CYS A 21 9.33 -16.32 -2.68
N ASP A 22 8.57 -16.38 -1.60
CA ASP A 22 9.03 -16.02 -0.25
C ASP A 22 9.92 -17.10 0.39
N GLN A 23 9.91 -18.32 -0.14
CA GLN A 23 10.81 -19.40 0.28
C GLN A 23 12.16 -19.39 -0.45
N VAL A 24 12.26 -18.67 -1.57
CA VAL A 24 13.50 -18.58 -2.37
C VAL A 24 14.49 -17.65 -1.67
N VAL A 25 15.68 -18.17 -1.39
CA VAL A 25 16.79 -17.37 -0.86
C VAL A 25 17.46 -16.64 -2.03
N PRO A 26 17.50 -15.29 -2.02
CA PRO A 26 18.16 -14.54 -3.08
C PRO A 26 19.67 -14.81 -3.07
N VAL A 27 20.27 -14.89 -4.26
CA VAL A 27 21.73 -14.89 -4.37
C VAL A 27 22.24 -13.49 -4.08
N THR A 28 23.05 -13.36 -3.02
CA THR A 28 23.78 -12.12 -2.71
C THR A 28 25.19 -12.22 -3.28
N VAL A 29 25.73 -11.07 -3.72
CA VAL A 29 27.09 -10.96 -4.29
C VAL A 29 28.21 -11.36 -3.32
N ASP A 30 27.91 -11.54 -2.03
CA ASP A 30 28.89 -11.90 -0.99
C ASP A 30 28.89 -13.41 -0.62
N ASN A 31 28.01 -14.23 -1.21
CA ASN A 31 27.81 -15.64 -0.82
C ASN A 31 28.75 -16.64 -1.54
N ASP A 32 29.98 -16.24 -1.87
CA ASP A 32 30.99 -17.13 -2.48
C ASP A 32 31.70 -18.05 -1.48
N GLU A 33 31.41 -17.98 -0.18
CA GLU A 33 32.01 -18.89 0.79
C GLU A 33 30.98 -19.56 1.69
N LYS A 34 30.78 -20.86 1.41
CA LYS A 34 30.20 -21.93 2.25
C LYS A 34 28.74 -22.29 1.97
N ASP A 35 28.53 -23.17 0.99
CA ASP A 35 27.97 -24.50 1.32
C ASP A 35 28.19 -25.50 0.18
N ASN A 36 29.26 -26.29 0.30
CA ASN A 36 29.45 -27.50 -0.50
C ASN A 36 28.60 -28.62 0.12
N ASN A 37 27.33 -28.69 -0.24
CA ASN A 37 26.54 -29.92 -0.41
C ASN A 37 25.04 -29.59 -0.49
N LYS A 38 24.50 -29.54 -1.71
CA LYS A 38 23.17 -30.07 -2.03
C LYS A 38 23.08 -30.33 -3.52
N GLU A 39 22.41 -31.43 -3.81
CA GLU A 39 22.38 -32.13 -5.08
C GLU A 39 21.75 -31.28 -6.18
N GLN A 40 22.26 -31.51 -7.38
CA GLN A 40 21.84 -30.92 -8.64
C GLN A 40 20.33 -31.09 -8.86
N GLN A 41 19.59 -30.01 -8.68
CA GLN A 41 18.45 -29.67 -9.53
C GLN A 41 18.78 -28.31 -10.13
N ASP A 42 18.32 -28.03 -11.35
CA ASP A 42 18.58 -26.81 -12.10
C ASP A 42 18.05 -25.56 -11.36
N GLU A 43 18.70 -25.15 -10.26
CA GLU A 43 18.29 -24.03 -9.43
C GLU A 43 18.60 -22.73 -10.19
N GLU A 44 17.57 -22.18 -10.83
CA GLU A 44 17.61 -20.82 -11.35
C GLU A 44 17.89 -19.87 -10.18
N ASN A 45 19.13 -19.41 -10.09
CA ASN A 45 19.57 -18.44 -9.10
C ASN A 45 18.93 -17.08 -9.40
N PHE A 46 18.01 -16.63 -8.54
CA PHE A 46 17.38 -15.32 -8.66
C PHE A 46 18.06 -14.28 -7.77
N THR A 47 18.30 -13.09 -8.33
CA THR A 47 18.69 -11.91 -7.55
C THR A 47 17.51 -11.37 -6.74
N GLU A 48 17.80 -10.61 -5.68
CA GLU A 48 16.75 -9.97 -4.87
C GLU A 48 15.88 -9.01 -5.70
N GLU A 49 16.47 -8.28 -6.66
CA GLU A 49 15.74 -7.39 -7.55
C GLU A 49 14.75 -8.16 -8.45
N GLN A 50 15.20 -9.27 -9.04
CA GLN A 50 14.34 -10.14 -9.86
C GLN A 50 13.19 -10.75 -9.03
N LEU A 51 13.47 -11.19 -7.80
CA LEU A 51 12.44 -11.68 -6.89
C LEU A 51 11.43 -10.58 -6.54
N ASN A 52 11.88 -9.36 -6.28
CA ASN A 52 10.99 -8.24 -6.00
C ASN A 52 10.15 -7.84 -7.22
N GLU A 53 10.71 -7.88 -8.43
CA GLU A 53 9.94 -7.67 -9.66
C GLU A 53 8.88 -8.77 -9.87
N MET A 54 9.24 -10.02 -9.60
CA MET A 54 8.33 -11.16 -9.67
C MET A 54 7.20 -11.04 -8.64
N ARG A 55 7.53 -10.77 -7.36
CA ARG A 55 6.56 -10.52 -6.28
C ARG A 55 5.62 -9.38 -6.64
N SER A 56 6.16 -8.26 -7.15
CA SER A 56 5.34 -7.14 -7.61
C SER A 56 4.36 -7.54 -8.70
N THR A 57 4.82 -8.31 -9.69
CA THR A 57 4.00 -8.77 -10.80
C THR A 57 2.90 -9.72 -10.33
N LEU A 58 3.23 -10.68 -9.46
CA LEU A 58 2.28 -11.63 -8.89
C LEU A 58 1.19 -10.92 -8.08
N HIS A 59 1.56 -10.01 -7.17
CA HIS A 59 0.60 -9.20 -6.43
C HIS A 59 -0.27 -8.33 -7.35
N ALA A 60 0.32 -7.71 -8.38
CA ALA A 60 -0.44 -6.90 -9.32
C ALA A 60 -1.46 -7.74 -10.11
N ASN A 61 -1.12 -9.00 -10.43
CA ASN A 61 -2.02 -9.94 -11.13
C ASN A 61 -3.11 -10.49 -10.20
N ALA A 62 -2.77 -10.82 -8.94
CA ALA A 62 -3.74 -11.16 -7.90
C ALA A 62 -4.76 -10.03 -7.70
N ALA A 63 -4.29 -8.78 -7.62
CA ALA A 63 -5.14 -7.60 -7.54
C ALA A 63 -6.07 -7.47 -8.75
N MET A 64 -5.61 -7.80 -9.97
CA MET A 64 -6.47 -7.79 -11.15
C MET A 64 -7.59 -8.83 -11.04
N ALA A 65 -7.29 -10.04 -10.55
CA ALA A 65 -8.31 -11.07 -10.36
C ALA A 65 -9.34 -10.64 -9.29
N HIS A 66 -8.89 -10.07 -8.17
CA HIS A 66 -9.78 -9.48 -7.16
C HIS A 66 -10.60 -8.30 -7.70
N LEU A 67 -10.04 -7.48 -8.58
CA LEU A 67 -10.75 -6.39 -9.25
C LEU A 67 -11.93 -6.92 -10.08
N GLN A 68 -11.76 -8.06 -10.79
CA GLN A 68 -12.84 -8.71 -11.54
C GLN A 68 -13.90 -9.30 -10.62
N LEU A 69 -13.50 -9.78 -9.45
CA LEU A 69 -14.40 -10.26 -8.39
C LEU A 69 -15.09 -9.13 -7.61
N LYS A 70 -14.72 -7.86 -7.85
CA LYS A 70 -15.15 -6.68 -7.07
C LYS A 70 -14.74 -6.74 -5.59
N ASN A 71 -13.67 -7.46 -5.29
CA ASN A 71 -13.06 -7.54 -3.97
C ASN A 71 -12.13 -6.33 -3.76
N TRP A 72 -12.71 -5.14 -3.58
CA TRP A 72 -11.94 -3.89 -3.59
C TRP A 72 -10.92 -3.77 -2.45
N GLY A 73 -11.22 -4.34 -1.27
CA GLY A 73 -10.29 -4.39 -0.14
C GLY A 73 -9.02 -5.18 -0.47
N TYR A 74 -9.19 -6.44 -0.89
CA TYR A 74 -8.07 -7.27 -1.32
C TYR A 74 -7.31 -6.67 -2.52
N THR A 75 -8.03 -6.07 -3.48
CA THR A 75 -7.39 -5.36 -4.60
C THR A 75 -6.47 -4.24 -4.10
N ARG A 76 -6.91 -3.45 -3.12
CA ARG A 76 -6.09 -2.39 -2.51
C ARG A 76 -4.86 -3.00 -1.86
N ASP A 77 -5.03 -4.01 -1.03
CA ASP A 77 -3.94 -4.60 -0.23
C ASP A 77 -2.88 -5.24 -1.14
N ASP A 78 -3.30 -6.02 -2.14
CA ASP A 78 -2.39 -6.61 -3.12
C ASP A 78 -1.68 -5.54 -3.95
N CYS A 79 -2.38 -4.47 -4.38
CA CYS A 79 -1.70 -3.40 -5.10
C CYS A 79 -0.70 -2.64 -4.22
N GLN A 80 -0.97 -2.47 -2.92
CA GLN A 80 -0.03 -1.86 -1.98
C GLN A 80 1.24 -2.69 -1.82
N GLN A 81 1.12 -4.02 -1.74
CA GLN A 81 2.28 -4.91 -1.74
C GLN A 81 3.03 -4.82 -3.08
N ALA A 82 2.31 -4.83 -4.21
CA ALA A 82 2.93 -4.76 -5.53
C ALA A 82 3.81 -3.51 -5.70
N VAL A 83 3.33 -2.34 -5.26
CA VAL A 83 4.09 -1.09 -5.36
C VAL A 83 5.17 -0.95 -4.28
N ALA A 84 5.05 -1.66 -3.16
CA ALA A 84 6.11 -1.74 -2.14
C ALA A 84 7.32 -2.51 -2.69
N TYR A 85 7.09 -3.64 -3.38
CA TYR A 85 8.17 -4.40 -4.03
C TYR A 85 8.74 -3.70 -5.26
N ASN A 86 7.89 -3.13 -6.12
CA ASN A 86 8.33 -2.38 -7.29
C ASN A 86 7.49 -1.11 -7.49
N PRO A 87 7.99 0.05 -7.04
CA PRO A 87 7.32 1.34 -7.22
C PRO A 87 7.13 1.73 -8.68
N LYS A 88 7.86 1.14 -9.64
CA LYS A 88 7.74 1.45 -11.07
C LYS A 88 6.56 0.73 -11.76
N ASN A 89 5.81 -0.11 -11.02
CA ASN A 89 4.67 -0.83 -11.58
C ASN A 89 3.43 0.05 -11.76
N VAL A 90 3.35 0.75 -12.91
CA VAL A 90 2.25 1.67 -13.24
C VAL A 90 0.87 0.98 -13.21
N LYS A 91 0.81 -0.30 -13.60
CA LYS A 91 -0.45 -1.08 -13.59
C LYS A 91 -0.97 -1.28 -12.18
N ALA A 92 -0.08 -1.51 -11.20
CA ALA A 92 -0.45 -1.62 -9.79
C ALA A 92 -0.98 -0.28 -9.25
N TRP A 93 -0.33 0.85 -9.57
CA TRP A 93 -0.81 2.19 -9.18
C TRP A 93 -2.21 2.50 -9.72
N TYR A 94 -2.47 2.20 -11.00
CA TYR A 94 -3.79 2.40 -11.59
C TYR A 94 -4.87 1.55 -10.91
N ARG A 95 -4.58 0.26 -10.67
CA ARG A 95 -5.53 -0.65 -9.98
C ARG A 95 -5.75 -0.22 -8.53
N LEU A 96 -4.71 0.27 -7.84
CA LEU A 96 -4.80 0.82 -6.48
C LEU A 96 -5.72 2.03 -6.43
N ALA A 97 -5.52 3.00 -7.33
CA ALA A 97 -6.37 4.19 -7.42
C ALA A 97 -7.84 3.82 -7.69
N LYS A 98 -8.07 2.82 -8.55
CA LYS A 98 -9.41 2.29 -8.84
C LYS A 98 -10.02 1.57 -7.62
N ALA A 99 -9.24 0.80 -6.87
CA ALA A 99 -9.71 0.19 -5.62
C ALA A 99 -10.11 1.25 -4.60
N PHE A 100 -9.28 2.27 -4.39
CA PHE A 100 -9.59 3.39 -3.51
C PHE A 100 -10.83 4.18 -3.96
N GLN A 101 -11.03 4.36 -5.27
CA GLN A 101 -12.25 4.96 -5.83
C GLN A 101 -13.50 4.17 -5.40
N GLN A 102 -13.47 2.84 -5.53
CA GLN A 102 -14.63 2.00 -5.17
C GLN A 102 -14.87 1.95 -3.67
N LEU A 103 -13.79 2.00 -2.87
CA LEU A 103 -13.84 2.11 -1.42
C LEU A 103 -14.18 3.53 -0.92
N GLN A 104 -14.35 4.50 -1.82
CA GLN A 104 -14.58 5.92 -1.50
C GLN A 104 -13.49 6.55 -0.63
N GLN A 105 -12.26 6.01 -0.70
CA GLN A 105 -11.08 6.52 -0.01
C GLN A 105 -10.37 7.51 -0.93
N TRP A 106 -10.93 8.72 -1.05
CA TRP A 106 -10.50 9.69 -2.07
C TRP A 106 -9.07 10.21 -1.89
N GLU A 107 -8.59 10.35 -0.65
CA GLU A 107 -7.21 10.79 -0.39
C GLU A 107 -6.21 9.76 -0.94
N GLY A 108 -6.36 8.49 -0.56
CA GLY A 108 -5.52 7.41 -1.08
C GLY A 108 -5.63 7.25 -2.60
N ALA A 109 -6.81 7.49 -3.19
CA ALA A 109 -6.96 7.50 -4.64
C ALA A 109 -6.10 8.61 -5.29
N GLY A 110 -6.11 9.81 -4.72
CA GLY A 110 -5.28 10.92 -5.20
C GLY A 110 -3.79 10.62 -5.11
N ASP A 111 -3.36 10.10 -3.97
CA ASP A 111 -1.94 9.79 -3.72
C ASP A 111 -1.45 8.67 -4.66
N ALA A 112 -2.27 7.63 -4.89
CA ALA A 112 -1.94 6.56 -5.83
C ALA A 112 -1.86 7.06 -7.29
N ILE A 113 -2.73 7.99 -7.69
CA ILE A 113 -2.71 8.61 -9.03
C ILE A 113 -1.46 9.46 -9.21
N GLU A 114 -1.12 10.28 -8.21
CA GLU A 114 0.07 11.14 -8.23
C GLU A 114 1.35 10.30 -8.31
N SER A 115 1.47 9.25 -7.50
CA SER A 115 2.61 8.32 -7.56
C SER A 115 2.69 7.60 -8.92
N GLY A 116 1.56 7.11 -9.45
CA GLY A 116 1.53 6.45 -10.75
C GLY A 116 1.92 7.37 -11.92
N LEU A 117 1.46 8.63 -11.91
CA LEU A 117 1.83 9.64 -12.90
C LEU A 117 3.28 10.14 -12.71
N GLY A 118 3.83 10.04 -11.51
CA GLY A 118 5.25 10.27 -11.25
C GLY A 118 6.15 9.23 -11.94
N VAL A 119 5.66 8.01 -12.13
CA VAL A 119 6.35 6.94 -12.86
C VAL A 119 6.12 7.05 -14.37
N ASP A 120 4.87 7.21 -14.78
CA ASP A 120 4.47 7.37 -16.19
C ASP A 120 3.46 8.51 -16.33
N ALA A 121 3.97 9.70 -16.63
CA ALA A 121 3.17 10.91 -16.82
C ALA A 121 2.26 10.84 -18.06
N THR A 122 2.55 9.94 -19.01
CA THR A 122 1.79 9.81 -20.26
C THR A 122 0.64 8.81 -20.17
N ASN A 123 0.48 8.16 -19.01
CA ASN A 123 -0.52 7.13 -18.81
C ASN A 123 -1.95 7.70 -18.94
N LYS A 124 -2.59 7.40 -20.06
CA LYS A 124 -3.93 7.92 -20.40
C LYS A 124 -4.99 7.53 -19.38
N ASP A 125 -4.89 6.35 -18.78
CA ASP A 125 -5.90 5.84 -17.85
C ASP A 125 -5.81 6.55 -16.49
N LEU A 126 -4.59 6.76 -15.99
CA LEU A 126 -4.36 7.56 -14.79
C LEU A 126 -4.77 9.02 -14.96
N VAL A 127 -4.44 9.65 -16.09
CA VAL A 127 -4.86 11.04 -16.38
C VAL A 127 -6.38 11.16 -16.44
N LYS A 128 -7.08 10.20 -17.06
CA LYS A 128 -8.55 10.16 -17.06
C LYS A 128 -9.11 10.00 -15.66
N LEU A 129 -8.54 9.11 -14.86
CA LEU A 129 -8.97 8.86 -13.49
C LEU A 129 -8.74 10.08 -12.60
N GLN A 130 -7.60 10.78 -12.76
CA GLN A 130 -7.29 12.03 -12.08
C GLN A 130 -8.37 13.08 -12.32
N LYS A 131 -8.72 13.30 -13.59
CA LYS A 131 -9.77 14.26 -13.98
C LYS A 131 -11.14 13.88 -13.40
N LEU A 132 -11.48 12.59 -13.45
CA LEU A 132 -12.75 12.08 -12.91
C LEU A 132 -12.87 12.29 -11.40
N LEU A 133 -11.77 12.12 -10.66
CA LEU A 133 -11.78 12.14 -9.20
C LEU A 133 -11.34 13.49 -8.59
N ALA A 134 -10.89 14.44 -9.40
CA ALA A 134 -10.29 15.71 -8.95
C ALA A 134 -11.10 16.43 -7.85
N GLU A 135 -12.40 16.62 -8.06
CA GLU A 135 -13.25 17.33 -7.09
C GLU A 135 -13.44 16.53 -5.79
N ARG A 136 -13.56 15.20 -5.87
CA ARG A 136 -13.69 14.33 -4.69
C ARG A 136 -12.40 14.31 -3.88
N ILE A 137 -11.26 14.20 -4.55
CA ILE A 137 -9.92 14.26 -3.93
C ILE A 137 -9.73 15.62 -3.24
N ARG A 138 -10.04 16.72 -3.93
CA ARG A 138 -9.92 18.08 -3.38
C ARG A 138 -10.76 18.26 -2.11
N ARG A 139 -12.02 17.82 -2.14
CA ARG A 139 -12.92 17.89 -0.98
C ARG A 139 -12.39 17.05 0.19
N ALA A 140 -11.92 15.84 -0.08
CA ALA A 140 -11.38 14.96 0.95
C ALA A 140 -10.12 15.54 1.60
N ARG A 141 -9.15 16.01 0.80
CA ARG A 141 -7.95 16.70 1.28
C ARG A 141 -8.29 17.92 2.15
N LYS A 142 -9.25 18.76 1.73
CA LYS A 142 -9.72 19.89 2.54
C LYS A 142 -10.38 19.43 3.84
N ALA A 143 -11.21 18.39 3.79
CA ALA A 143 -11.85 17.83 4.98
C ALA A 143 -10.82 17.28 5.98
N ARG A 144 -9.75 16.61 5.50
CA ARG A 144 -8.63 16.19 6.34
C ARG A 144 -7.92 17.38 6.99
N GLN A 145 -7.57 18.42 6.24
CA GLN A 145 -6.93 19.61 6.81
C GLN A 145 -7.77 20.25 7.92
N VAL A 146 -9.10 20.33 7.74
CA VAL A 146 -10.01 20.83 8.77
C VAL A 146 -10.03 19.91 10.00
N ARG A 147 -10.09 18.59 9.81
CA ARG A 147 -10.04 17.61 10.92
C ARG A 147 -8.73 17.70 11.69
N GLU A 148 -7.61 17.78 10.98
CA GLU A 148 -6.27 17.87 11.58
C GLU A 148 -6.09 19.18 12.34
N ARG A 149 -6.53 20.31 11.78
CA ARG A 149 -6.52 21.60 12.48
C ARG A 149 -7.35 21.55 13.76
N LYS A 150 -8.58 21.05 13.70
CA LYS A 150 -9.43 20.91 14.90
C LYS A 150 -8.79 19.98 15.95
N ARG A 151 -8.17 18.88 15.49
CA ARG A 151 -7.43 17.97 16.38
C ARG A 151 -6.23 18.66 17.03
N ALA A 152 -5.45 19.42 16.26
CA ALA A 152 -4.30 20.18 16.75
C ALA A 152 -4.72 21.27 17.75
N GLU A 153 -5.78 22.03 17.46
CA GLU A 153 -6.35 23.03 18.38
C GLU A 153 -6.82 22.37 19.69
N ARG A 154 -7.48 21.20 19.62
CA ARG A 154 -7.88 20.44 20.82
C ARG A 154 -6.66 19.97 21.61
N ILE A 155 -5.64 19.42 20.94
CA ILE A 155 -4.40 18.98 21.59
C ILE A 155 -3.71 20.16 22.27
N ALA A 156 -3.63 21.32 21.62
CA ALA A 156 -3.02 22.53 22.18
C ALA A 156 -3.73 23.00 23.45
N LYS A 157 -5.08 23.05 23.44
CA LYS A 157 -5.88 23.41 24.62
C LYS A 157 -5.65 22.43 25.78
N VAL A 158 -5.67 21.13 25.49
CA VAL A 158 -5.43 20.10 26.50
C VAL A 158 -4.00 20.20 27.07
N LYS A 159 -3.00 20.43 26.21
CA LYS A 159 -1.61 20.66 26.64
C LYS A 159 -1.49 21.90 27.54
N ALA A 160 -2.20 22.98 27.24
CA ALA A 160 -2.18 24.20 28.06
C ALA A 160 -2.76 23.95 29.46
N VAL A 161 -3.91 23.28 29.55
CA VAL A 161 -4.52 22.88 30.83
C VAL A 161 -3.60 21.95 31.61
N TRP A 162 -3.00 20.96 30.93
CA TRP A 162 -2.08 20.02 31.56
C TRP A 162 -0.84 20.71 32.11
N LYS A 163 -0.28 21.67 31.36
CA LYS A 163 0.85 22.50 31.81
C LYS A 163 0.48 23.30 33.07
N HIS A 164 -0.68 23.96 33.07
CA HIS A 164 -1.14 24.75 34.21
C HIS A 164 -1.40 23.90 35.46
N ALA A 165 -2.04 22.74 35.30
CA ALA A 165 -2.27 21.81 36.42
C ALA A 165 -0.95 21.33 37.04
N LYS A 166 0.07 21.07 36.20
CA LYS A 166 1.41 20.73 36.65
C LYS A 166 2.07 21.86 37.45
N GLU A 167 1.92 23.12 37.01
CA GLU A 167 2.42 24.30 37.73
C GLU A 167 1.71 24.49 39.09
N CYS A 168 0.42 24.14 39.18
CA CYS A 168 -0.36 24.20 40.41
C CYS A 168 -0.21 22.97 41.33
N ASN A 169 0.72 22.04 41.06
CA ASN A 169 0.86 20.76 41.77
C ASN A 169 -0.43 19.89 41.79
N ILE A 170 -1.29 20.04 40.79
CA ILE A 170 -2.50 19.22 40.64
C ILE A 170 -2.16 18.00 39.79
N GLN A 171 -2.37 16.80 40.35
CA GLN A 171 -2.15 15.55 39.62
C GLN A 171 -3.32 15.26 38.68
N LEU A 172 -3.06 15.28 37.38
CA LEU A 172 -3.99 14.81 36.35
C LEU A 172 -3.66 13.36 35.97
N GLY A 173 -4.70 12.53 35.82
CA GLY A 173 -4.55 11.16 35.30
C GLY A 173 -4.02 11.13 33.86
N ARG A 174 -3.79 9.92 33.33
CA ARG A 174 -3.23 9.73 31.99
C ARG A 174 -4.16 10.33 30.93
N VAL A 175 -3.71 11.36 30.23
CA VAL A 175 -4.48 12.00 29.16
C VAL A 175 -4.03 11.42 27.80
N PRO A 176 -4.87 10.64 27.10
CA PRO A 176 -4.49 9.97 25.84
C PRO A 176 -4.00 10.94 24.75
N LEU A 177 -4.51 12.17 24.76
CA LEU A 177 -4.19 13.23 23.80
C LEU A 177 -2.81 13.89 24.02
N VAL A 178 -2.23 13.74 25.20
CA VAL A 178 -0.90 14.29 25.56
C VAL A 178 0.16 13.19 25.60
N ALA A 179 -0.22 11.96 25.98
CA ALA A 179 0.68 10.81 26.08
C ALA A 179 1.31 10.37 24.74
N THR A 180 0.72 10.74 23.61
CA THR A 180 1.21 10.38 22.27
C THR A 180 2.30 11.32 21.73
N VAL A 181 2.69 12.35 22.48
CA VAL A 181 3.75 13.32 22.10
C VAL A 181 4.87 13.35 23.14
N SER A 182 5.15 12.19 23.75
CA SER A 182 6.23 12.03 24.74
C SER A 182 7.57 11.87 24.05
#